data_AF-A0A537J8R9-F1
#
_entry.id   AF-A0A537J8R9-F1
#
_cell.length_a   1.000
_cell.length_b   1.000
_cell.length_c   1.000
_cell.angle_alpha   90.00
_cell.angle_beta   90.00
_cell.angle_gamma   90.00
#
_symmetry.space_group_name_H-M   'P 1'
#
loop_
_entity.id
_entity.type
_entity.pdbx_description
1 polymer ?
#
loop_
_entity_poly.entity_id
_entity_poly.type
_entity_poly.pdbx_seq_one_letter_code
_entity_poly.pdbx_strand_id
1 'polypeptide(L)'
;LLLSFIIILITWVNHHNSLKLITKSSPSFIYANGFMLLSVVFIPFPTSLMGEHILTDHAAPAVILYDSTLALQAISWILLTSAALKDQLGRNEKSILAIRENRKFGYFAFTLYSLCTIMAIWFPLLIAIITTITWIFWL
;
A
#
# COMPACT_ATOMS: atom_id res chain seq x y z
N LEU A 1 3.55 15.07 8.58
CA LEU A 1 4.39 15.46 7.41
C LEU A 1 5.51 14.46 7.14
N LEU A 2 6.44 14.22 8.07
CA LEU A 2 7.55 13.27 7.84
C LEU A 2 7.07 11.81 7.67
N LEU A 3 6.14 11.36 8.53
CA LEU A 3 5.58 10.01 8.45
C LEU A 3 4.89 9.74 7.10
N SER A 4 4.02 10.65 6.68
CA SER A 4 3.32 10.53 5.38
C SER A 4 4.29 10.62 4.21
N PHE A 5 5.33 11.46 4.29
CA PHE A 5 6.37 11.54 3.27
C PHE A 5 7.11 10.21 3.11
N ILE A 6 7.50 9.54 4.20
CA ILE A 6 8.24 8.27 4.15
C ILE A 6 7.44 7.20 3.42
N ILE A 7 6.17 6.99 3.80
CA ILE A 7 5.34 5.97 3.17
C ILE A 7 5.03 6.29 1.68
N ILE A 8 4.87 7.56 1.34
CA ILE A 8 4.72 7.99 -0.06
C ILE A 8 6.00 7.72 -0.84
N LEU A 9 7.18 8.01 -0.27
CA LEU A 9 8.47 7.75 -0.90
C LEU A 9 8.68 6.24 -1.14
N ILE A 10 8.41 5.40 -0.14
CA ILE A 10 8.46 3.94 -0.27
C ILE A 10 7.53 3.47 -1.40
N THR A 11 6.29 3.97 -1.41
CA THR A 11 5.31 3.63 -2.45
C THR A 11 5.81 4.05 -3.84
N TRP A 12 6.40 5.25 -3.95
CA TRP A 12 6.96 5.76 -5.21
C TRP A 12 8.16 4.94 -5.70
N VAL A 13 9.11 4.57 -4.82
CA VAL A 13 10.27 3.74 -5.19
C VAL A 13 9.81 2.40 -5.73
N ASN A 14 8.90 1.73 -5.00
CA ASN A 14 8.34 0.45 -5.41
C ASN A 14 7.54 0.56 -6.72
N HIS A 15 6.79 1.64 -6.89
CA HIS A 15 6.01 1.93 -8.10
C HIS A 15 6.91 2.11 -9.30
N HIS A 16 7.95 2.93 -9.15
CA HIS A 16 8.94 3.16 -10.19
C HIS A 16 9.68 1.87 -10.58
N ASN A 17 10.07 1.03 -9.61
CA ASN A 17 10.66 -0.27 -9.87
C ASN A 17 9.70 -1.21 -10.63
N SER A 18 8.41 -1.20 -10.28
CA SER A 18 7.40 -1.99 -10.97
C SER A 18 7.17 -1.51 -12.42
N LEU A 19 7.20 -0.20 -12.65
CA LEU A 19 7.08 0.37 -14.00
C LEU A 19 8.25 0.00 -14.92
N LYS A 20 9.46 -0.25 -14.38
CA LYS A 20 10.60 -0.75 -15.18
C LYS A 20 10.40 -2.17 -15.70
N LEU A 21 9.45 -2.93 -15.15
CA LEU A 21 9.17 -4.32 -15.53
C LEU A 21 8.28 -4.41 -16.78
N ILE A 22 7.62 -3.33 -17.19
CA ILE A 22 6.67 -3.31 -18.29
C ILE A 22 7.21 -2.54 -19.50
N THR A 23 6.70 -2.86 -20.70
CA THR A 23 7.12 -2.19 -21.96
C THR A 23 6.02 -1.40 -22.64
N LYS A 24 4.76 -1.62 -22.25
CA LYS A 24 3.57 -1.02 -22.85
C LYS A 24 2.57 -0.71 -21.75
N SER A 25 1.62 0.17 -22.05
CA SER A 25 0.45 0.44 -21.22
C SER A 25 -0.80 -0.12 -21.89
N SER A 26 -1.79 -0.50 -21.09
CA SER A 26 -3.15 -0.82 -21.52
C SER A 26 -4.17 0.05 -20.78
N PRO A 27 -5.41 0.19 -21.28
CA PRO A 27 -6.45 0.94 -20.57
C PRO A 27 -6.67 0.43 -19.14
N SER A 28 -6.71 -0.90 -18.94
CA SER A 28 -6.92 -1.49 -17.61
C SER A 28 -5.78 -1.14 -16.64
N PHE A 29 -4.54 -1.15 -17.13
CA PHE A 29 -3.36 -0.77 -16.36
C PHE A 29 -3.37 0.72 -15.99
N ILE A 30 -3.79 1.60 -16.91
CA ILE A 30 -3.88 3.04 -16.64
C ILE A 30 -4.95 3.33 -15.57
N TYR A 31 -6.12 2.68 -15.60
CA TYR A 31 -7.12 2.84 -14.55
C TYR A 31 -6.66 2.30 -13.19
N ALA A 32 -5.99 1.14 -13.17
CA ALA A 32 -5.39 0.61 -11.94
C ALA A 32 -4.30 1.55 -11.38
N ASN A 33 -3.51 2.17 -12.25
CA ASN A 33 -2.56 3.20 -11.88
C ASN A 33 -3.25 4.47 -11.34
N GLY A 34 -4.37 4.90 -11.94
CA GLY A 34 -5.17 6.01 -11.43
C GLY A 34 -5.69 5.76 -10.00
N PHE A 35 -6.15 4.53 -9.73
CA PHE A 35 -6.58 4.13 -8.39
C PHE A 35 -5.41 4.10 -7.38
N MET A 36 -4.23 3.67 -7.81
CA MET A 36 -2.99 3.78 -7.01
C MET A 36 -2.66 5.22 -6.65
N LEU A 37 -2.82 6.17 -7.59
CA LEU A 37 -2.59 7.59 -7.31
C LEU A 37 -3.63 8.14 -6.34
N LEU A 38 -4.89 7.73 -6.46
CA LEU A 38 -5.95 8.12 -5.53
C LEU A 38 -5.64 7.68 -4.10
N SER A 39 -5.19 6.43 -3.89
CA SER A 39 -4.81 5.95 -2.57
C SER A 39 -3.60 6.72 -2.01
N VAL A 40 -2.61 7.04 -2.83
CA VAL A 40 -1.45 7.87 -2.43
C VAL A 40 -1.87 9.27 -1.98
N VAL A 41 -2.78 9.92 -2.70
CA VAL A 41 -3.29 11.26 -2.32
C VAL A 41 -4.09 11.20 -1.02
N PHE A 42 -4.66 10.05 -0.67
CA PHE A 42 -5.42 9.87 0.57
C PHE A 42 -4.52 9.69 1.81
N ILE A 43 -3.33 9.08 1.68
CA ILE A 43 -2.38 8.77 2.77
C ILE A 43 -2.19 9.92 3.80
N PRO A 44 -1.98 11.20 3.40
CA PRO A 44 -1.70 12.27 4.36
C PRO A 44 -2.80 12.48 5.40
N PHE A 45 -4.07 12.28 5.04
CA PHE A 45 -5.20 12.54 5.93
C PHE A 45 -5.26 11.55 7.12
N PRO A 46 -5.30 10.22 6.91
CA PRO A 46 -5.22 9.25 8.00
C PRO A 46 -3.92 9.35 8.79
N THR A 47 -2.81 9.72 8.14
CA THR A 47 -1.53 9.92 8.84
C THR A 47 -1.60 11.09 9.83
N SER A 48 -2.27 12.19 9.45
CA SER A 48 -2.47 13.34 10.36
C SER A 48 -3.34 12.95 11.54
N LEU A 49 -4.47 12.28 11.28
CA LEU A 49 -5.37 11.81 12.33
C LEU A 49 -4.68 10.86 13.30
N MET A 50 -3.89 9.91 12.80
CA MET A 50 -3.09 9.05 13.65
C MET A 50 -2.11 9.87 14.49
N GLY A 51 -1.37 10.82 13.90
CA GLY A 51 -0.43 11.66 14.64
C GLY A 51 -1.08 12.52 15.74
N GLU A 52 -2.29 13.02 15.50
CA GLU A 52 -3.03 13.87 16.44
C GLU A 52 -3.71 13.08 17.56
N HIS A 53 -4.20 11.86 17.26
CA HIS A 53 -5.07 11.12 18.16
C HIS A 53 -4.45 9.87 18.81
N ILE A 54 -3.24 9.45 18.43
CA ILE A 54 -2.65 8.18 18.91
C ILE A 54 -2.46 8.10 20.44
N LEU A 55 -2.34 9.24 21.13
CA LEU A 55 -2.22 9.31 22.60
C LEU A 55 -3.52 9.77 23.28
N THR A 56 -4.64 9.72 22.58
CA THR A 56 -5.96 10.14 23.07
C THR A 56 -6.95 8.97 23.08
N ASP A 57 -8.14 9.17 23.65
CA ASP A 57 -9.24 8.19 23.62
C ASP A 57 -9.71 7.85 22.19
N HIS A 58 -9.28 8.62 21.19
CA HIS A 58 -9.57 8.40 19.78
C HIS A 58 -8.44 7.67 19.01
N ALA A 59 -7.50 7.02 19.71
CA ALA A 59 -6.43 6.27 19.07
C ALA A 59 -6.94 5.13 18.17
N ALA A 60 -7.94 4.36 18.63
CA ALA A 60 -8.52 3.25 17.86
C ALA A 60 -9.06 3.67 16.49
N PRO A 61 -10.02 4.61 16.36
CA PRO A 61 -10.51 5.03 15.05
C PRO A 61 -9.42 5.62 14.15
N ALA A 62 -8.43 6.32 14.72
CA ALA A 62 -7.33 6.89 13.94
C ALA A 62 -6.42 5.81 13.33
N VAL A 63 -6.06 4.78 14.11
CA VAL A 63 -5.24 3.65 13.64
C VAL A 63 -6.02 2.76 12.67
N ILE A 64 -7.30 2.50 12.94
CA ILE A 64 -8.20 1.77 12.04
C ILE A 64 -8.23 2.43 10.65
N LEU A 65 -8.40 3.75 10.59
CA LEU A 65 -8.45 4.48 9.33
C LEU A 65 -7.08 4.45 8.62
N TYR A 66 -6.00 4.56 9.38
CA TYR A 66 -4.64 4.47 8.85
C TYR A 66 -4.37 3.09 8.21
N ASP A 67 -4.62 2.00 8.94
CA ASP A 67 -4.41 0.64 8.44
C ASP A 67 -5.37 0.29 7.29
N SER A 68 -6.61 0.78 7.33
CA SER A 68 -7.56 0.63 6.22
C SER A 68 -7.03 1.28 4.94
N THR A 69 -6.31 2.40 5.07
CA THR A 69 -5.68 3.08 3.94
C THR A 69 -4.50 2.27 3.39
N LEU A 70 -3.73 1.61 4.25
CA LEU A 70 -2.68 0.70 3.80
C LEU A 70 -3.24 -0.57 3.16
N ALA A 71 -4.38 -1.09 3.64
CA ALA A 71 -5.10 -2.17 2.98
C ALA A 71 -5.62 -1.74 1.59
N LEU A 72 -6.12 -0.52 1.45
CA LEU A 72 -6.49 0.09 0.17
C LEU A 72 -5.28 0.24 -0.78
N GLN A 73 -4.12 0.60 -0.23
CA GLN A 73 -2.86 0.64 -0.97
C GLN A 73 -2.48 -0.76 -1.49
N ALA A 74 -2.63 -1.79 -0.66
CA ALA A 74 -2.38 -3.17 -1.06
C ALA A 74 -3.34 -3.65 -2.17
N ILE A 75 -4.62 -3.26 -2.10
CA ILE A 75 -5.58 -3.49 -3.20
C ILE A 75 -5.09 -2.81 -4.49
N SER A 76 -4.63 -1.57 -4.40
CA SER A 76 -4.09 -0.83 -5.54
C SER A 76 -2.92 -1.58 -6.21
N TRP A 77 -2.03 -2.17 -5.40
CA TRP A 77 -0.93 -3.01 -5.87
C TRP A 77 -1.40 -4.30 -6.56
N ILE A 78 -2.39 -4.97 -5.98
CA ILE A 78 -2.99 -6.17 -6.56
C ILE A 78 -3.63 -5.84 -7.92
N LEU A 79 -4.36 -4.73 -8.02
CA LEU A 79 -4.98 -4.29 -9.28
C LEU A 79 -3.94 -3.96 -10.34
N LEU A 80 -2.91 -3.19 -9.99
CA LEU A 80 -1.83 -2.79 -10.90
C LEU A 80 -1.10 -4.01 -11.48
N THR A 81 -0.68 -4.93 -10.60
CA THR A 81 0.04 -6.16 -11.01
C THR A 81 -0.87 -7.13 -11.76
N SER A 82 -2.15 -7.23 -11.39
CA SER A 82 -3.11 -8.08 -12.10
C SER A 82 -3.41 -7.56 -13.50
N ALA A 83 -3.57 -6.25 -13.68
CA ALA A 83 -3.72 -5.63 -15.00
C ALA A 83 -2.48 -5.88 -15.87
N ALA A 84 -1.28 -5.70 -15.31
CA ALA A 84 -0.03 -5.96 -16.02
C ALA A 84 0.13 -7.42 -16.47
N LEU A 85 -0.26 -8.38 -15.63
CA LEU A 85 -0.21 -9.80 -15.96
C LEU A 85 -1.30 -10.21 -16.97
N LYS A 86 -2.52 -9.71 -16.80
CA LYS A 86 -3.66 -9.98 -17.69
C LYS A 86 -3.37 -9.49 -19.10
N ASP A 87 -2.85 -8.27 -19.22
CA ASP A 87 -2.59 -7.62 -20.51
C ASP A 87 -1.17 -7.89 -21.04
N GLN A 88 -0.43 -8.81 -20.40
CA GLN A 88 0.89 -9.28 -20.83
C GLN A 88 1.91 -8.15 -21.04
N LEU A 89 1.95 -7.18 -20.13
CA LEU A 89 2.76 -5.97 -20.28
C LEU A 89 4.24 -6.16 -19.92
N GLY A 90 4.60 -7.30 -19.32
CA GLY A 90 5.95 -7.62 -18.87
C GLY A 90 6.98 -7.64 -20.00
N ARG A 91 8.18 -7.11 -19.73
CA ARG A 91 9.26 -6.99 -20.73
C ARG A 91 9.85 -8.32 -21.18
N ASN A 92 9.97 -9.27 -20.25
CA ASN A 92 10.51 -10.61 -20.46
C ASN A 92 10.01 -11.54 -19.33
N GLU A 93 10.38 -12.82 -19.40
CA GLU A 93 9.96 -13.82 -18.41
C GLU A 93 10.36 -13.45 -16.97
N LYS A 94 11.58 -12.93 -16.76
CA LYS A 94 12.05 -12.47 -15.44
C LYS A 94 11.16 -11.34 -14.90
N SER A 95 10.79 -10.38 -15.76
CA SER A 95 9.86 -9.31 -15.39
C SER A 95 8.48 -9.85 -15.02
N ILE A 96 7.97 -10.85 -15.73
CA ILE A 96 6.68 -11.49 -15.41
C ILE A 96 6.73 -12.19 -14.05
N LEU A 97 7.82 -12.89 -13.75
CA LEU A 97 8.03 -13.53 -12.44
C LEU A 97 8.07 -12.50 -11.32
N ALA A 98 8.81 -11.39 -11.50
CA ALA A 98 8.85 -10.29 -10.54
C ALA A 98 7.47 -9.64 -10.33
N ILE A 99 6.67 -9.42 -11.39
CA ILE A 99 5.30 -8.89 -11.25
C ILE A 99 4.41 -9.87 -10.46
N ARG A 100 4.55 -11.19 -10.68
CA ARG A 100 3.81 -12.21 -9.91
C ARG A 100 4.21 -12.21 -8.44
N GLU A 101 5.49 -12.02 -8.14
CA GLU A 101 6.00 -11.89 -6.78
C GLU A 101 5.45 -10.62 -6.10
N ASN A 102 5.52 -9.47 -6.76
CA ASN A 102 4.90 -8.23 -6.28
C ASN A 102 3.40 -8.39 -6.02
N ARG A 103 2.69 -9.18 -6.85
CA ARG A 103 1.27 -9.48 -6.61
C ARG A 103 1.06 -10.31 -5.34
N LYS A 104 1.92 -11.30 -5.07
CA LYS A 104 1.87 -12.07 -3.82
C LYS A 104 2.12 -11.18 -2.60
N PHE A 105 3.09 -10.27 -2.69
CA PHE A 105 3.32 -9.27 -1.65
C PHE A 105 2.12 -8.34 -1.46
N GLY A 106 1.43 -7.95 -2.54
CA GLY A 106 0.17 -7.22 -2.46
C GLY A 106 -0.90 -7.97 -1.66
N TYR A 107 -1.10 -9.26 -1.90
CA TYR A 107 -2.03 -10.09 -1.11
C TYR A 107 -1.59 -10.25 0.35
N PHE A 108 -0.30 -10.44 0.60
CA PHE A 108 0.24 -10.49 1.95
C PHE A 108 -0.01 -9.18 2.70
N ALA A 109 0.30 -8.03 2.09
CA ALA A 109 0.06 -6.71 2.65
C ALA A 109 -1.43 -6.48 2.94
N PHE A 110 -2.31 -6.86 2.01
CA PHE A 110 -3.75 -6.71 2.20
C PHE A 110 -4.24 -7.50 3.41
N THR A 111 -3.84 -8.77 3.54
CA THR A 111 -4.19 -9.59 4.70
C THR A 111 -3.63 -8.99 5.99
N LEU A 112 -2.35 -8.62 5.99
CA LEU A 112 -1.69 -8.04 7.15
C LEU A 112 -2.41 -6.77 7.64
N TYR A 113 -2.62 -5.78 6.76
CA TYR A 113 -3.24 -4.51 7.15
C TYR A 113 -4.73 -4.62 7.45
N SER A 114 -5.44 -5.58 6.85
CA SER A 114 -6.83 -5.89 7.25
C SER A 114 -6.89 -6.47 8.67
N LEU A 115 -5.95 -7.35 9.02
CA LEU A 115 -5.85 -7.87 10.39
C LEU A 115 -5.45 -6.77 11.38
N CYS A 116 -4.49 -5.90 11.03
CA CYS A 116 -4.12 -4.74 11.84
C CYS A 116 -5.33 -3.82 12.07
N THR A 117 -6.10 -3.53 11.03
CA THR A 117 -7.34 -2.73 11.11
C THR A 117 -8.31 -3.31 12.14
N ILE A 118 -8.55 -4.63 12.12
CA ILE A 118 -9.45 -5.29 13.07
C ILE A 118 -8.87 -5.25 14.49
N MET A 119 -7.57 -5.57 14.63
CA MET A 119 -6.90 -5.64 15.93
C MET A 119 -6.73 -4.26 16.60
N ALA A 120 -6.72 -3.17 15.82
CA ALA A 120 -6.61 -1.80 16.31
C ALA A 120 -7.81 -1.38 17.19
N ILE A 121 -8.94 -2.10 17.12
CA ILE A 121 -10.10 -1.89 18.01
C ILE A 121 -9.69 -2.10 19.48
N TRP A 122 -8.83 -3.07 19.75
CA TRP A 122 -8.42 -3.43 21.12
C TRP A 122 -7.02 -2.92 21.48
N PHE A 123 -6.10 -2.86 20.51
CA PHE A 123 -4.69 -2.58 20.78
C PHE A 123 -4.10 -1.50 19.85
N PRO A 124 -4.68 -0.29 19.77
CA PRO A 124 -4.32 0.69 18.75
C PRO A 124 -2.85 1.11 18.78
N LEU A 125 -2.27 1.33 19.96
CA LEU A 125 -0.88 1.76 20.08
C LEU A 125 0.10 0.66 19.63
N LEU A 126 -0.15 -0.59 20.02
CA LEU A 126 0.65 -1.73 19.59
C LEU A 126 0.58 -1.91 18.08
N ILE A 127 -0.63 -1.80 17.51
CA ILE A 127 -0.83 -1.91 16.07
C ILE A 127 -0.14 -0.77 15.32
N ALA A 128 -0.23 0.47 15.78
CA ALA A 128 0.48 1.60 15.16
C ALA A 128 2.01 1.37 15.12
N ILE A 129 2.58 0.79 16.18
CA ILE A 129 4.01 0.42 16.23
C ILE A 129 4.31 -0.68 15.20
N ILE A 130 3.53 -1.76 15.19
CA ILE A 130 3.69 -2.86 14.23
C ILE A 130 3.61 -2.34 12.80
N THR A 131 2.57 -1.56 12.48
CA THR A 131 2.37 -0.98 11.16
C THR A 131 3.55 -0.09 10.77
N THR A 132 4.08 0.72 11.68
CA THR A 132 5.26 1.57 11.38
C THR A 132 6.51 0.74 11.12
N ILE A 133 6.74 -0.33 11.89
CA ILE A 133 7.88 -1.25 11.69
C ILE A 133 7.80 -1.94 10.33
N THR A 134 6.59 -2.23 9.82
CA THR A 134 6.44 -2.88 8.50
C THR A 134 7.03 -2.04 7.36
N TRP A 135 7.21 -0.73 7.53
CA TRP A 135 7.82 0.11 6.50
C TRP A 135 9.26 -0.31 6.18
N ILE A 136 9.98 -0.86 7.16
CA ILE A 136 11.34 -1.39 6.96
C ILE A 136 11.34 -2.58 6.00
N PHE A 137 10.29 -3.40 6.05
CA PHE A 137 10.14 -4.54 5.15
C PHE A 137 9.81 -4.11 3.70
N TRP A 138 9.22 -2.93 3.52
CA TRP A 138 8.80 -2.41 2.22
C TRP A 138 9.82 -1.45 1.56
N LEU A 139 10.85 -1.05 2.29
CA LEU A 139 12.02 -0.31 1.76
C LEU A 139 12.89 -1.23 0.89
#